data_AF-A0A957T8F4-F1
#
_entry.id   AF-A0A957T8F4-F1
#
_cell.length_a   1.000
_cell.length_b   1.000
_cell.length_c   1.000
_cell.angle_alpha   90.00
_cell.angle_beta   90.00
_cell.angle_gamma   90.00
#
_symmetry.space_group_name_H-M   'P 1'
#
loop_
_entity.id
_entity.type
_entity.pdbx_description
1 polymer ?
#
loop_
_entity_poly.entity_id
_entity_poly.type
_entity_poly.pdbx_seq_one_letter_code
_entity_poly.pdbx_strand_id
1 'polypeptide(L)'
;MQDTYWSSPQGTYDERRRMYHEFCAADNTGGRTGLFSQIGRLALGREPVNETAIREGIEYVYSQQDCNDFTLGALLRIVYGYRNSPLISPELIGEIETCLRKFKYWWDQPGRDRRCYHTENHQIIFHSDELLAGQLFREHTFEVSGKDGQFHVDHALHLIRRWFDFRERFGFSEWLSNCYFEEDLLALVNLYDFAEDADIRRRAQNMIDVILFEMALHTYRGVFGS
;
A
#
# COMPACT_ATOMS: atom_id res chain seq x y z
N MET A 1 -23.73 7.90 -1.29
CA MET A 1 -24.11 7.58 0.11
C MET A 1 -24.21 8.90 0.84
N GLN A 2 -25.28 9.18 1.61
CA GLN A 2 -25.29 10.37 2.47
C GLN A 2 -24.33 10.12 3.63
N ASP A 3 -23.28 10.92 3.76
CA ASP A 3 -22.34 10.84 4.86
C ASP A 3 -23.05 11.26 6.16
N THR A 4 -23.37 10.27 6.99
CA THR A 4 -24.18 10.43 8.21
C THR A 4 -23.36 9.96 9.40
N TYR A 5 -23.03 10.88 10.30
CA TYR A 5 -22.32 10.55 11.53
C TYR A 5 -23.19 9.72 12.49
N TRP A 6 -22.58 8.69 13.08
CA TRP A 6 -23.17 7.89 14.17
C TRP A 6 -22.35 8.00 15.44
N SER A 7 -23.01 8.23 16.58
CA SER A 7 -22.38 8.30 17.91
C SER A 7 -22.05 6.92 18.50
N SER A 8 -22.47 5.84 17.85
CA SER A 8 -22.16 4.46 18.21
C SER A 8 -22.10 3.59 16.95
N PRO A 9 -21.28 2.52 16.93
CA PRO A 9 -21.21 1.62 15.78
C PRO A 9 -22.57 1.02 15.45
N GLN A 10 -22.97 1.08 14.18
CA GLN A 10 -24.19 0.43 13.70
C GLN A 10 -23.86 -0.95 13.11
N GLY A 11 -24.61 -1.99 13.52
CA GLY A 11 -24.36 -3.38 13.11
C GLY A 11 -23.19 -4.04 13.84
N THR A 12 -22.86 -5.27 13.44
CA THR A 12 -21.71 -6.06 13.89
C THR A 12 -20.43 -5.60 13.19
N TYR A 13 -19.26 -6.07 13.68
CA TYR A 13 -17.99 -5.82 12.99
C TYR A 13 -18.01 -6.31 11.54
N ASP A 14 -18.52 -7.52 11.29
CA ASP A 14 -18.57 -8.11 9.95
C ASP A 14 -19.49 -7.33 9.00
N GLU A 15 -20.63 -6.84 9.50
CA GLU A 15 -21.54 -6.00 8.72
C GLU A 15 -20.87 -4.68 8.34
N ARG A 16 -20.23 -3.99 9.29
CA ARG A 16 -19.51 -2.74 9.00
C ARG A 16 -18.35 -2.94 8.04
N ARG A 17 -17.57 -4.01 8.21
CA ARG A 17 -16.48 -4.37 7.30
C ARG A 17 -17.00 -4.59 5.88
N ARG A 18 -18.09 -5.34 5.73
CA ARG A 18 -18.73 -5.56 4.43
C ARG A 18 -19.24 -4.26 3.82
N MET A 19 -19.89 -3.39 4.61
CA MET A 19 -20.34 -2.08 4.15
C MET A 19 -19.18 -1.22 3.62
N TYR A 20 -18.05 -1.21 4.32
CA TYR A 20 -16.86 -0.48 3.88
C TYR A 20 -16.31 -1.05 2.57
N HIS A 21 -16.20 -2.38 2.44
CA HIS A 21 -15.77 -2.98 1.17
C HIS A 21 -16.73 -2.67 0.01
N GLU A 22 -18.05 -2.70 0.23
CA GLU A 22 -19.03 -2.34 -0.79
C GLU A 22 -18.92 -0.88 -1.21
N PHE A 23 -18.64 0.02 -0.25
CA PHE A 23 -18.35 1.43 -0.54
C PHE A 23 -17.11 1.58 -1.42
N CYS A 24 -15.98 0.96 -1.03
CA CYS A 24 -14.75 0.99 -1.82
C CYS A 24 -14.92 0.37 -3.22
N ALA A 25 -15.67 -0.73 -3.34
CA ALA A 25 -15.89 -1.42 -4.62
C ALA A 25 -16.84 -0.68 -5.57
N ALA A 26 -17.75 0.13 -5.00
CA ALA A 26 -18.67 0.97 -5.76
C ALA A 26 -18.00 2.25 -6.27
N ASP A 27 -16.94 2.72 -5.60
CA ASP A 27 -16.19 3.86 -6.08
C ASP A 27 -15.55 3.56 -7.43
N ASN A 28 -15.71 4.47 -8.39
CA ASN A 28 -15.18 4.33 -9.74
C ASN A 28 -14.51 5.63 -10.16
N THR A 29 -13.74 6.20 -9.24
CA THR A 29 -12.84 7.30 -9.55
C THR A 29 -11.88 6.85 -10.66
N GLY A 30 -11.80 7.61 -11.75
CA GLY A 30 -10.86 7.31 -12.83
C GLY A 30 -9.41 7.66 -12.46
N GLY A 31 -8.44 7.20 -13.26
CA GLY A 31 -7.03 7.52 -13.04
C GLY A 31 -6.41 6.77 -11.85
N ARG A 32 -5.50 7.41 -11.11
CA ARG A 32 -4.67 6.78 -10.06
C ARG A 32 -5.47 6.03 -8.99
N THR A 33 -6.67 6.50 -8.65
CA THR A 33 -7.47 5.92 -7.57
C THR A 33 -8.36 4.75 -8.03
N GLY A 34 -8.59 4.61 -9.34
CA GLY A 34 -9.51 3.61 -9.89
C GLY A 34 -9.07 2.16 -9.69
N LEU A 35 -7.77 1.92 -9.52
CA LEU A 35 -7.25 0.58 -9.21
C LEU A 35 -7.60 0.13 -7.78
N PHE A 36 -7.72 1.05 -6.82
CA PHE A 36 -7.99 0.72 -5.42
C PHE A 36 -9.42 0.17 -5.25
N SER A 37 -10.38 0.67 -6.01
CA SER A 37 -11.73 0.11 -6.01
C SER A 37 -11.77 -1.31 -6.58
N GLN A 38 -10.85 -1.66 -7.48
CA GLN A 38 -10.74 -3.04 -7.98
C GLN A 38 -10.25 -4.00 -6.89
N ILE A 39 -9.40 -3.56 -5.96
CA ILE A 39 -9.04 -4.35 -4.77
C ILE A 39 -10.29 -4.60 -3.92
N GLY A 40 -11.16 -3.61 -3.74
CA GLY A 40 -12.45 -3.78 -3.06
C GLY A 40 -13.35 -4.82 -3.74
N ARG A 41 -13.41 -4.80 -5.08
CA ARG A 41 -14.17 -5.80 -5.87
C ARG A 41 -13.59 -7.20 -5.74
N LEU A 42 -12.26 -7.34 -5.81
CA LEU A 42 -11.57 -8.61 -5.59
C LEU A 42 -11.84 -9.17 -4.20
N ALA A 43 -11.78 -8.32 -3.15
CA ALA A 43 -12.07 -8.70 -1.77
C ALA A 43 -13.51 -9.23 -1.58
N LEU A 44 -14.47 -8.69 -2.34
CA LEU A 44 -15.88 -9.09 -2.30
C LEU A 44 -16.21 -10.26 -3.25
N GLY A 45 -15.28 -10.68 -4.11
CA GLY A 45 -15.60 -11.61 -5.21
C GLY A 45 -16.61 -11.01 -6.20
N ARG A 46 -16.59 -9.70 -6.42
CA ARG A 46 -17.62 -8.95 -7.17
C ARG A 46 -17.20 -8.72 -8.62
N GLU A 47 -18.01 -9.21 -9.55
CA GLU A 47 -17.87 -8.95 -10.99
C GLU A 47 -18.59 -7.65 -11.44
N PRO A 48 -18.12 -7.02 -12.54
CA PRO A 48 -16.83 -7.25 -13.20
C PRO A 48 -15.68 -6.54 -12.47
N VAL A 49 -14.49 -7.14 -12.45
CA VAL A 49 -13.24 -6.41 -12.12
C VAL A 49 -12.79 -5.67 -13.38
N ASN A 50 -12.59 -4.36 -13.28
CA ASN A 50 -12.14 -3.53 -14.39
C ASN A 50 -10.61 -3.59 -14.51
N GLU A 51 -10.12 -4.54 -15.30
CA GLU A 51 -8.69 -4.68 -15.55
C GLU A 51 -8.05 -3.46 -16.23
N THR A 52 -8.80 -2.69 -17.01
CA THR A 52 -8.28 -1.46 -17.63
C THR A 52 -7.82 -0.46 -16.56
N ALA A 53 -8.57 -0.33 -15.46
CA ALA A 53 -8.18 0.55 -14.35
C ALA A 53 -6.87 0.09 -13.67
N ILE A 54 -6.64 -1.23 -13.61
CA ILE A 54 -5.39 -1.78 -13.06
C ILE A 54 -4.22 -1.50 -14.03
N ARG A 55 -4.43 -1.65 -15.34
CA ARG A 55 -3.44 -1.29 -16.38
C ARG A 55 -3.12 0.20 -16.39
N GLU A 56 -4.10 1.07 -16.18
CA GLU A 56 -3.86 2.51 -15.98
C GLU A 56 -2.93 2.77 -14.78
N GLY A 57 -3.07 1.98 -13.70
CA GLY A 57 -2.13 1.97 -12.58
C GLY A 57 -0.71 1.58 -12.98
N ILE A 58 -0.55 0.52 -13.78
CA ILE A 58 0.76 0.10 -14.32
C ILE A 58 1.38 1.22 -15.17
N GLU A 59 0.61 1.85 -16.06
CA GLU A 59 1.07 2.97 -16.87
C GLU A 59 1.49 4.17 -16.02
N TYR A 60 0.75 4.45 -14.93
CA TYR A 60 1.13 5.49 -13.99
C TYR A 60 2.47 5.18 -13.30
N VAL A 61 2.72 3.92 -12.93
CA VAL A 61 4.02 3.49 -12.40
C VAL A 61 5.14 3.77 -13.40
N TYR A 62 4.96 3.40 -14.67
CA TYR A 62 5.95 3.64 -15.73
C TYR A 62 6.16 5.12 -16.06
N SER A 63 5.19 5.98 -15.77
CA SER A 63 5.32 7.43 -15.96
C SER A 63 6.40 8.08 -15.07
N GLN A 64 6.81 7.38 -14.00
CA GLN A 64 7.77 7.83 -12.98
C GLN A 64 7.36 9.14 -12.29
N GLN A 65 6.09 9.54 -12.39
CA GLN A 65 5.58 10.67 -11.63
C GLN A 65 5.63 10.37 -10.14
N ASP A 66 5.71 11.44 -9.35
CA ASP A 66 5.65 11.34 -7.90
C ASP A 66 4.37 10.62 -7.43
N CYS A 67 4.44 9.93 -6.29
CA CYS A 67 3.39 9.09 -5.72
C CYS A 67 3.06 7.80 -6.50
N ASN A 68 3.95 7.35 -7.38
CA ASN A 68 3.78 6.07 -8.08
C ASN A 68 4.08 4.84 -7.20
N ASP A 69 4.75 5.03 -6.07
CA ASP A 69 4.93 4.07 -4.98
C ASP A 69 3.58 3.69 -4.35
N PHE A 70 2.65 4.65 -4.19
CA PHE A 70 1.31 4.34 -3.63
C PHE A 70 0.56 3.36 -4.53
N THR A 71 0.66 3.58 -5.85
CA THR A 71 0.12 2.66 -6.85
C THR A 71 0.81 1.32 -6.85
N LEU A 72 2.14 1.29 -6.68
CA LEU A 72 2.91 0.06 -6.62
C LEU A 72 2.50 -0.81 -5.42
N GLY A 73 2.32 -0.23 -4.23
CA GLY A 73 1.84 -0.93 -3.04
C GLY A 73 0.46 -1.58 -3.22
N ALA A 74 -0.43 -0.93 -3.97
CA ALA A 74 -1.72 -1.51 -4.33
C ALA A 74 -1.59 -2.67 -5.35
N LEU A 75 -0.70 -2.56 -6.33
CA LEU A 75 -0.38 -3.66 -7.25
C LEU A 75 0.23 -4.87 -6.52
N LEU A 76 1.11 -4.63 -5.53
CA LEU A 76 1.63 -5.67 -4.66
C LEU A 76 0.52 -6.39 -3.90
N ARG A 77 -0.44 -5.64 -3.32
CA ARG A 77 -1.59 -6.22 -2.63
C ARG A 77 -2.44 -7.11 -3.56
N ILE A 78 -2.56 -6.75 -4.85
CA ILE A 78 -3.21 -7.61 -5.85
C ILE A 78 -2.47 -8.93 -6.01
N VAL A 79 -1.15 -8.91 -6.18
CA VAL A 79 -0.35 -10.14 -6.34
C VAL A 79 -0.38 -10.99 -5.07
N TYR A 80 -0.21 -10.41 -3.88
CA TYR A 80 -0.24 -11.19 -2.64
C TYR A 80 -1.62 -11.76 -2.31
N GLY A 81 -2.69 -10.98 -2.49
CA GLY A 81 -4.04 -11.37 -2.06
C GLY A 81 -4.84 -12.12 -3.12
N TYR A 82 -4.59 -11.88 -4.42
CA TYR A 82 -5.52 -12.22 -5.49
C TYR A 82 -4.87 -12.79 -6.75
N ARG A 83 -3.59 -13.16 -6.73
CA ARG A 83 -2.86 -13.75 -7.88
C ARG A 83 -3.55 -14.93 -8.54
N ASN A 84 -4.28 -15.73 -7.75
CA ASN A 84 -5.00 -16.92 -8.24
C ASN A 84 -6.53 -16.69 -8.31
N SER A 85 -6.99 -15.44 -8.21
CA SER A 85 -8.41 -15.12 -8.32
C SER A 85 -8.91 -15.40 -9.73
N PRO A 86 -10.08 -16.04 -9.92
CA PRO A 86 -10.67 -16.21 -11.24
C PRO A 86 -11.19 -14.90 -11.84
N LEU A 87 -11.23 -13.82 -11.06
CA LEU A 87 -11.73 -12.51 -11.48
C LEU A 87 -10.67 -11.62 -12.14
N ILE A 88 -9.41 -12.07 -12.18
CA ILE A 88 -8.30 -11.34 -12.79
C ILE A 88 -7.56 -12.27 -13.74
N SER A 89 -7.21 -11.78 -14.91
CA SER A 89 -6.50 -12.56 -15.92
C SER A 89 -5.08 -12.90 -15.46
N PRO A 90 -4.59 -14.12 -15.72
CA PRO A 90 -3.18 -14.46 -15.54
C PRO A 90 -2.23 -13.53 -16.31
N GLU A 91 -2.68 -13.03 -17.46
CA GLU A 91 -1.94 -12.07 -18.28
C GLU A 91 -1.69 -10.76 -17.51
N LEU A 92 -2.74 -10.18 -16.90
CA LEU A 92 -2.60 -8.98 -16.10
C LEU A 92 -1.70 -9.19 -14.87
N ILE A 93 -1.79 -10.35 -14.22
CA ILE A 93 -0.86 -10.70 -13.13
C ILE A 93 0.59 -10.67 -13.63
N GLY A 94 0.88 -11.27 -14.78
CA GLY A 94 2.23 -11.23 -15.38
C GLY A 94 2.71 -9.81 -15.74
N GLU A 95 1.80 -8.94 -16.19
CA GLU A 95 2.07 -7.51 -16.42
C GLU A 95 2.46 -6.80 -15.11
N ILE A 96 1.71 -7.05 -14.03
CA ILE A 96 2.01 -6.47 -12.70
C ILE A 96 3.38 -6.95 -12.20
N GLU A 97 3.65 -8.26 -12.22
CA GLU A 97 4.92 -8.81 -11.74
C GLU A 97 6.13 -8.28 -12.52
N THR A 98 5.95 -8.03 -13.82
CA THR A 98 6.96 -7.38 -14.65
C THR A 98 7.16 -5.92 -14.24
N CYS A 99 6.06 -5.20 -13.95
CA CYS A 99 6.11 -3.82 -13.46
C CYS A 99 6.90 -3.73 -12.14
N LEU A 100 6.63 -4.62 -11.18
CA LEU A 100 7.34 -4.68 -9.89
C LEU A 100 8.86 -4.83 -10.08
N ARG A 101 9.32 -5.79 -10.89
CA ARG A 101 10.76 -6.03 -11.11
C ARG A 101 11.48 -4.92 -11.88
N LYS A 102 10.74 -4.05 -12.56
CA LYS A 102 11.25 -2.89 -13.32
C LYS A 102 11.16 -1.59 -12.53
N PHE A 103 10.61 -1.60 -11.32
CA PHE A 103 10.48 -0.42 -10.50
C PHE A 103 11.84 0.00 -9.90
N LYS A 104 12.05 1.31 -9.78
CA LYS A 104 13.19 1.89 -9.05
C LYS A 104 12.77 2.12 -7.61
N TYR A 105 13.20 1.25 -6.70
CA TYR A 105 12.76 1.24 -5.30
C TYR A 105 13.40 2.31 -4.42
N TRP A 106 14.60 2.79 -4.78
CA TRP A 106 15.28 3.79 -3.97
C TRP A 106 16.13 4.74 -4.80
N TRP A 107 16.41 5.93 -4.26
CA TRP A 107 17.05 7.02 -4.99
C TRP A 107 18.49 6.71 -5.41
N ASP A 108 19.17 5.83 -4.68
CA ASP A 108 20.54 5.37 -4.97
C ASP A 108 20.65 4.42 -6.18
N GLN A 109 19.52 3.96 -6.71
CA GLN A 109 19.47 3.12 -7.91
C GLN A 109 19.57 3.97 -9.20
N PRO A 110 20.03 3.39 -10.33
CA PRO A 110 20.11 4.10 -11.60
C PRO A 110 18.76 4.64 -12.09
N GLY A 111 18.78 5.74 -12.87
CA GLY A 111 17.58 6.32 -13.49
C GLY A 111 17.29 7.75 -13.05
N ARG A 112 16.22 8.34 -13.58
CA ARG A 112 15.82 9.73 -13.25
C ARG A 112 15.03 9.78 -11.95
N ASP A 113 15.29 10.81 -11.15
CA ASP A 113 14.55 11.11 -9.94
C ASP A 113 13.49 12.18 -10.21
N ARG A 114 12.28 11.72 -10.44
CA ARG A 114 11.07 12.54 -10.56
C ARG A 114 10.09 12.37 -9.39
N ARG A 115 10.51 11.57 -8.39
CA ARG A 115 9.75 11.14 -7.23
C ARG A 115 10.31 11.79 -5.97
N CYS A 116 9.46 11.94 -4.96
CA CYS A 116 9.85 12.31 -3.62
C CYS A 116 10.23 11.06 -2.83
N TYR A 117 11.47 10.96 -2.34
CA TYR A 117 11.92 9.86 -1.47
C TYR A 117 12.11 10.30 -0.02
N HIS A 118 11.86 11.58 0.27
CA HIS A 118 12.39 12.22 1.47
C HIS A 118 11.36 12.38 2.59
N THR A 119 10.07 12.38 2.28
CA THR A 119 9.04 12.48 3.30
C THR A 119 8.83 11.15 4.02
N GLU A 120 8.19 11.22 5.18
CA GLU A 120 8.02 10.09 6.09
C GLU A 120 7.17 8.97 5.49
N ASN A 121 6.02 9.29 4.90
CA ASN A 121 5.17 8.33 4.22
C ASN A 121 5.89 7.64 3.05
N HIS A 122 6.53 8.41 2.17
CA HIS A 122 7.26 7.86 1.02
C HIS A 122 8.34 6.88 1.47
N GLN A 123 9.09 7.21 2.53
CA GLN A 123 10.13 6.29 3.04
C GLN A 123 9.55 4.92 3.38
N ILE A 124 8.49 4.85 4.18
CA ILE A 124 7.93 3.55 4.57
C ILE A 124 7.27 2.83 3.39
N ILE A 125 6.64 3.57 2.47
CA ILE A 125 6.00 2.96 1.29
C ILE A 125 7.04 2.37 0.35
N PHE A 126 8.07 3.13 -0.06
CA PHE A 126 9.13 2.62 -0.92
C PHE A 126 9.80 1.38 -0.33
N HIS A 127 10.11 1.38 0.97
CA HIS A 127 10.78 0.25 1.59
C HIS A 127 9.85 -0.94 1.83
N SER A 128 8.58 -0.69 2.15
CA SER A 128 7.56 -1.75 2.20
C SER A 128 7.43 -2.44 0.84
N ASP A 129 7.32 -1.65 -0.22
CA ASP A 129 7.16 -2.18 -1.57
C ASP A 129 8.41 -2.95 -2.03
N GLU A 130 9.60 -2.45 -1.70
CA GLU A 130 10.87 -3.12 -1.99
C GLU A 130 10.96 -4.47 -1.27
N LEU A 131 10.63 -4.51 0.02
CA LEU A 131 10.63 -5.75 0.80
C LEU A 131 9.71 -6.78 0.17
N LEU A 132 8.46 -6.39 -0.10
CA LEU A 132 7.44 -7.31 -0.60
C LEU A 132 7.73 -7.79 -2.02
N ALA A 133 8.26 -6.94 -2.89
CA ALA A 133 8.72 -7.36 -4.21
C ALA A 133 9.94 -8.29 -4.12
N GLY A 134 10.92 -7.95 -3.27
CA GLY A 134 12.10 -8.78 -3.03
C GLY A 134 11.72 -10.19 -2.53
N GLN A 135 10.74 -10.31 -1.64
CA GLN A 135 10.19 -11.58 -1.17
C GLN A 135 9.52 -12.40 -2.29
N LEU A 136 8.73 -11.76 -3.16
CA LEU A 136 8.08 -12.44 -4.29
C LEU A 136 9.09 -12.99 -5.30
N PHE A 137 10.19 -12.28 -5.49
CA PHE A 137 11.15 -12.53 -6.56
C PHE A 137 12.58 -12.73 -6.04
N ARG A 138 12.76 -13.44 -4.91
CA ARG A 138 14.05 -13.59 -4.20
C ARG A 138 15.24 -13.93 -5.10
N GLU A 139 15.03 -14.84 -6.04
CA GLU A 139 16.09 -15.33 -6.95
C GLU A 139 16.17 -14.57 -8.29
N HIS A 140 15.24 -13.66 -8.57
CA HIS A 140 15.23 -12.93 -9.83
C HIS A 140 16.04 -11.64 -9.72
N THR A 141 16.66 -11.25 -10.83
CA THR A 141 17.31 -9.94 -10.95
C THR A 141 16.28 -8.85 -11.25
N PHE A 142 16.37 -7.75 -10.51
CA PHE A 142 15.62 -6.52 -10.74
C PHE A 142 16.36 -5.65 -11.75
N GLU A 143 15.65 -5.21 -12.79
CA GLU A 143 16.28 -4.64 -13.98
C GLU A 143 16.98 -3.30 -13.71
N VAL A 144 16.42 -2.50 -12.80
CA VAL A 144 16.95 -1.17 -12.48
C VAL A 144 18.23 -1.24 -11.67
N SER A 145 18.24 -2.05 -10.61
CA SER A 145 19.37 -2.16 -9.68
C SER A 145 20.46 -3.12 -10.17
N GLY A 146 20.09 -4.09 -11.03
CA GLY A 146 20.92 -5.23 -11.38
C GLY A 146 21.19 -6.19 -10.21
N LYS A 147 20.41 -6.08 -9.12
CA LYS A 147 20.52 -6.91 -7.91
C LYS A 147 19.42 -7.96 -7.87
N ASP A 148 19.62 -9.02 -7.11
CA ASP A 148 18.60 -10.04 -6.90
C ASP A 148 17.57 -9.62 -5.84
N GLY A 149 16.46 -10.36 -5.75
CA GLY A 149 15.42 -10.09 -4.76
C GLY A 149 15.91 -10.23 -3.33
N GLN A 150 16.88 -11.11 -3.04
CA GLN A 150 17.44 -11.24 -1.69
C GLN A 150 18.17 -9.96 -1.26
N PHE A 151 18.93 -9.32 -2.15
CA PHE A 151 19.50 -8.00 -1.88
C PHE A 151 18.41 -6.97 -1.53
N HIS A 152 17.31 -6.94 -2.29
CA HIS A 152 16.20 -6.01 -2.05
C HIS A 152 15.53 -6.26 -0.70
N VAL A 153 15.37 -7.53 -0.29
CA VAL A 153 14.89 -7.89 1.06
C VAL A 153 15.81 -7.31 2.14
N ASP A 154 17.12 -7.55 2.03
CA ASP A 154 18.08 -7.10 3.05
C ASP A 154 18.17 -5.57 3.13
N HIS A 155 18.15 -4.90 1.97
CA HIS A 155 18.16 -3.45 1.85
C HIS A 155 16.91 -2.83 2.48
N ALA A 156 15.73 -3.31 2.11
CA ALA A 156 14.45 -2.83 2.64
C ALA A 156 14.33 -3.06 4.15
N LEU A 157 14.71 -4.24 4.65
CA LEU A 157 14.66 -4.54 6.10
C LEU A 157 15.51 -3.56 6.92
N HIS A 158 16.70 -3.20 6.43
CA HIS A 158 17.53 -2.20 7.10
C HIS A 158 16.81 -0.86 7.25
N LEU A 159 16.18 -0.38 6.18
CA LEU A 159 15.55 0.93 6.13
C LEU A 159 14.20 0.96 6.85
N ILE A 160 13.39 -0.09 6.74
CA ILE A 160 12.14 -0.25 7.50
C ILE A 160 12.42 -0.24 9.01
N ARG A 161 13.40 -1.02 9.47
CA ARG A 161 13.75 -1.06 10.90
C ARG A 161 14.18 0.29 11.41
N ARG A 162 14.97 1.04 10.62
CA ARG A 162 15.35 2.41 10.94
C ARG A 162 14.15 3.35 10.99
N TRP A 163 13.22 3.25 10.04
CA TRP A 163 11.99 4.05 10.04
C TRP A 163 11.19 3.78 11.31
N PHE A 164 10.96 2.52 11.66
CA PHE A 164 10.28 2.16 12.91
C PHE A 164 11.02 2.66 14.14
N ASP A 165 12.36 2.54 14.20
CA ASP A 165 13.15 3.06 15.34
C ASP A 165 12.91 4.56 15.55
N PHE A 166 12.75 5.32 14.47
CA PHE A 166 12.44 6.74 14.54
C PHE A 166 11.00 6.99 15.00
N ARG A 167 10.00 6.27 14.47
CA ARG A 167 8.60 6.45 14.88
C ARG A 167 8.34 6.04 16.32
N GLU A 168 8.94 4.94 16.76
CA GLU A 168 8.82 4.45 18.13
C GLU A 168 9.48 5.39 19.14
N ARG A 169 10.58 6.05 18.75
CA ARG A 169 11.32 6.92 19.67
C ARG A 169 10.83 8.37 19.66
N PHE A 170 10.41 8.87 18.50
CA PHE A 170 10.17 10.30 18.27
C PHE A 170 8.75 10.60 17.79
N GLY A 171 7.93 9.59 17.51
CA GLY A 171 6.62 9.76 16.88
C GLY A 171 6.70 10.07 15.39
N PHE A 172 5.53 10.33 14.80
CA PHE A 172 5.36 10.73 13.41
C PHE A 172 5.82 12.18 13.21
N SER A 173 6.58 12.43 12.14
CA SER A 173 6.96 13.76 11.67
C SER A 173 5.85 14.39 10.82
N GLU A 174 5.00 13.57 10.18
CA GLU A 174 3.80 13.99 9.45
C GLU A 174 2.55 13.97 10.35
N TRP A 175 2.74 14.35 11.62
CA TRP A 175 1.75 14.24 12.68
C TRP A 175 0.40 14.92 12.35
N LEU A 176 -0.69 14.22 12.65
CA LEU A 176 -2.08 14.59 12.35
C LEU A 176 -2.33 15.06 10.92
N SER A 177 -1.53 14.64 9.94
CA SER A 177 -1.90 14.82 8.55
C SER A 177 -2.88 13.72 8.16
N ASN A 178 -4.16 14.07 8.04
CA ASN A 178 -5.21 13.11 7.70
C ASN A 178 -4.92 12.37 6.38
N CYS A 179 -4.33 13.07 5.40
CA CYS A 179 -3.98 12.48 4.12
C CYS A 179 -2.71 11.62 4.20
N TYR A 180 -1.76 11.87 5.12
CA TYR A 180 -0.54 11.06 5.20
C TYR A 180 -0.70 9.82 6.10
N PHE A 181 -1.59 9.85 7.09
CA PHE A 181 -1.95 8.63 7.83
C PHE A 181 -2.55 7.57 6.90
N GLU A 182 -3.31 7.95 5.87
CA GLU A 182 -3.79 7.03 4.85
C GLU A 182 -2.62 6.35 4.10
N GLU A 183 -1.62 7.12 3.70
CA GLU A 183 -0.46 6.64 2.96
C GLU A 183 0.47 5.77 3.83
N ASP A 184 0.71 6.15 5.10
CA ASP A 184 1.42 5.31 6.07
C ASP A 184 0.67 3.98 6.29
N LEU A 185 -0.65 4.04 6.48
CA LEU A 185 -1.47 2.84 6.68
C LEU A 185 -1.40 1.91 5.47
N LEU A 186 -1.35 2.43 4.24
CA LEU A 186 -1.19 1.62 3.02
C LEU A 186 0.06 0.73 3.10
N ALA A 187 1.21 1.29 3.49
CA ALA A 187 2.44 0.52 3.67
C ALA A 187 2.33 -0.45 4.85
N LEU A 188 1.87 0.03 6.01
CA LEU A 188 1.88 -0.74 7.25
C LEU A 188 0.94 -1.95 7.18
N VAL A 189 -0.25 -1.84 6.57
CA VAL A 189 -1.16 -2.98 6.42
C VAL A 189 -0.60 -4.04 5.48
N ASN A 190 0.11 -3.62 4.42
CA ASN A 190 0.80 -4.55 3.53
C ASN A 190 1.95 -5.27 4.25
N LEU A 191 2.74 -4.56 5.06
CA LEU A 191 3.77 -5.17 5.90
C LEU A 191 3.16 -6.15 6.91
N TYR A 192 2.10 -5.75 7.60
CA TYR A 192 1.43 -6.60 8.60
C TYR A 192 0.88 -7.90 7.99
N ASP A 193 0.26 -7.82 6.81
CA ASP A 193 -0.35 -8.94 6.12
C ASP A 193 0.71 -9.86 5.46
N PHE A 194 1.76 -9.29 4.87
CA PHE A 194 2.59 -10.00 3.87
C PHE A 194 4.10 -10.07 4.16
N ALA A 195 4.64 -9.34 5.14
CA ALA A 195 6.06 -9.49 5.48
C ALA A 195 6.33 -10.88 6.07
N GLU A 196 7.38 -11.55 5.61
CA GLU A 196 7.78 -12.86 6.16
C GLU A 196 8.46 -12.72 7.55
N ASP A 197 9.09 -11.57 7.81
CA ASP A 197 9.73 -11.27 9.10
C ASP A 197 8.66 -10.92 10.15
N ALA A 198 8.57 -11.75 11.19
CA ALA A 198 7.60 -11.59 12.27
C ALA A 198 7.81 -10.31 13.11
N ASP A 199 9.05 -9.81 13.23
CA ASP A 199 9.31 -8.55 13.93
C ASP A 199 8.75 -7.37 13.13
N ILE A 200 8.94 -7.36 11.81
CA ILE A 200 8.37 -6.35 10.92
C ILE A 200 6.84 -6.33 11.03
N ARG A 201 6.18 -7.49 10.98
CA ARG A 201 4.73 -7.58 11.15
C ARG A 201 4.26 -7.03 12.49
N ARG A 202 4.95 -7.39 13.58
CA ARG A 202 4.63 -6.92 14.94
C ARG A 202 4.79 -5.40 15.07
N ARG A 203 5.87 -4.83 14.54
CA ARG A 203 6.11 -3.38 14.58
C ARG A 203 5.11 -2.63 13.71
N ALA A 204 4.78 -3.17 12.54
CA ALA A 204 3.71 -2.62 11.69
C ALA A 204 2.36 -2.60 12.42
N GLN A 205 1.98 -3.70 13.08
CA GLN A 205 0.77 -3.75 13.91
C GLN A 205 0.77 -2.66 14.98
N ASN A 206 1.86 -2.52 15.73
CA ASN A 206 1.96 -1.51 16.78
C ASN A 206 1.80 -0.09 16.22
N MET A 207 2.37 0.21 15.05
CA MET A 207 2.22 1.53 14.43
C MET A 207 0.80 1.77 13.91
N ILE A 208 0.14 0.74 13.35
CA ILE A 208 -1.28 0.81 12.98
C ILE A 208 -2.13 1.15 14.22
N ASP A 209 -1.90 0.46 15.34
CA ASP A 209 -2.63 0.71 16.58
C ASP A 209 -2.42 2.15 17.09
N VAL A 210 -1.19 2.69 16.98
CA VAL A 210 -0.90 4.09 17.32
C VAL A 210 -1.65 5.06 16.40
N ILE A 211 -1.62 4.87 15.08
CA ILE A 211 -2.32 5.73 14.12
C ILE A 211 -3.83 5.70 14.39
N LEU A 212 -4.43 4.50 14.56
CA LEU A 212 -5.85 4.37 14.83
C LEU A 212 -6.25 4.99 16.17
N PHE A 213 -5.38 4.91 17.17
CA PHE A 213 -5.59 5.58 18.46
C PHE A 213 -5.57 7.10 18.32
N GLU A 214 -4.58 7.67 17.61
CA GLU A 214 -4.52 9.11 17.30
C GLU A 214 -5.78 9.55 16.54
N MET A 215 -6.19 8.79 15.51
CA MET A 215 -7.45 9.03 14.80
C MET A 215 -8.67 9.06 15.72
N ALA A 216 -8.76 8.12 16.66
CA ALA A 216 -9.86 8.06 17.62
C ALA A 216 -9.87 9.26 18.58
N LEU A 217 -8.70 9.74 19.02
CA LEU A 217 -8.57 10.90 19.90
C LEU A 217 -8.88 12.22 19.20
N HIS A 218 -8.53 12.32 17.91
CA HIS A 218 -8.59 13.56 17.14
C HIS A 218 -9.78 13.63 16.17
N THR A 219 -10.74 12.70 16.28
CA THR A 219 -11.98 12.74 15.49
C THR A 219 -13.15 13.31 16.31
N TYR A 220 -13.76 14.39 15.84
CA TYR A 220 -15.00 14.93 16.39
C TYR A 220 -16.14 14.87 15.38
N ARG A 221 -17.20 14.13 15.72
CA ARG A 221 -18.40 13.96 14.88
C ARG A 221 -18.12 13.53 13.43
N GLY A 222 -17.16 12.62 13.25
CA GLY A 222 -16.77 12.09 11.94
C GLY A 222 -15.80 12.98 11.17
N VAL A 223 -15.38 14.11 11.74
CA VAL A 223 -14.37 15.00 11.17
C VAL A 223 -13.09 14.85 11.98
N PHE A 224 -12.00 14.47 11.30
CA PHE A 224 -10.68 14.46 11.90
C PHE A 224 -10.16 15.90 12.00
N GLY A 225 -9.80 16.33 13.21
CA GLY A 225 -9.31 17.67 13.52
C GLY A 225 -7.84 17.61 13.94
N SER A 226 -6.99 18.15 13.07
CA SER A 226 -5.58 18.43 13.34
C SER A 226 -5.38 19.86 13.82
#